data_AF-A0A2W6J7Y8-F1
#
_entry.id   AF-A0A2W6J7Y8-F1
#
_cell.length_a   1.000
_cell.length_b   1.000
_cell.length_c   1.000
_cell.angle_alpha   90.00
_cell.angle_beta   90.00
_cell.angle_gamma   90.00
#
_symmetry.space_group_name_H-M   'P 1'
#
loop_
_entity.id
_entity.type
_entity.pdbx_description
1 polymer ?
#
loop_
_entity_poly.entity_id
_entity_poly.type
_entity_poly.pdbx_seq_one_letter_code
_entity_poly.pdbx_strand_id
1 'polypeptide(L)'
;MRRRWIIAAGGLLAAVALLVWWQRQSAPTAPPAVAFPAPAPDASQRIEQYLGDDHAFRNDVLFLLAATLRDRCQPAQAGLLARMANRASLPVLAAVSTVTQQDPSLDRPIYQYIQHRADATQCGQPLQMPLGGERSMAVDIEQYARTFPDSYFDPQRSSEPRDFGGLSLQQRAGNACNSVVYSVLPLGGSDWRCSSLRANARSRVRGLCEDELRRQHGGTGGELDMAVGQGMQGAVVSAIAALPQDCR
;
A
#
# COMPACT_ATOMS: atom_id res chain seq x y z
N MET A 1 -13.71 33.53 -46.17
CA MET A 1 -12.86 32.63 -45.34
C MET A 1 -12.93 32.94 -43.84
N ARG A 2 -12.83 34.19 -43.36
CA ARG A 2 -12.89 34.57 -41.92
C ARG A 2 -14.08 33.99 -41.11
N ARG A 3 -15.28 33.92 -41.70
CA ARG A 3 -16.49 33.43 -41.00
C ARG A 3 -16.45 31.92 -40.68
N ARG A 4 -15.70 31.12 -41.46
CA ARG A 4 -15.52 29.67 -41.20
C ARG A 4 -14.55 29.40 -40.04
N TRP A 5 -13.56 30.27 -39.84
CA TRP A 5 -12.60 30.16 -38.73
C TRP A 5 -13.23 30.49 -37.37
N ILE A 6 -14.17 31.43 -37.33
CA ILE A 6 -14.90 31.79 -36.09
C ILE A 6 -15.80 30.63 -35.63
N ILE A 7 -16.46 29.95 -36.57
CA ILE A 7 -17.31 28.78 -36.27
C ILE A 7 -16.45 27.59 -35.80
N ALA A 8 -15.30 27.35 -36.44
CA ALA A 8 -14.37 26.31 -36.02
C ALA A 8 -13.79 26.56 -34.63
N ALA A 9 -13.41 27.80 -34.31
CA ALA A 9 -12.91 28.17 -32.98
C ALA A 9 -13.98 28.04 -31.89
N GLY A 10 -15.24 28.41 -32.19
CA GLY A 10 -16.36 28.23 -31.26
C GLY A 10 -16.65 26.76 -30.97
N GLY A 11 -16.61 25.89 -31.99
CA GLY A 11 -16.78 24.45 -31.82
C GLY A 11 -15.68 23.80 -30.98
N LEU A 12 -14.43 24.23 -31.16
CA LEU A 12 -13.28 23.75 -30.38
C LEU A 12 -13.38 24.14 -28.90
N LEU A 13 -13.76 25.38 -28.60
CA LEU A 13 -13.94 25.84 -27.23
C LEU A 13 -15.09 25.11 -26.52
N ALA A 14 -16.21 24.86 -27.22
CA ALA A 14 -17.32 24.09 -26.69
C ALA A 14 -16.93 22.61 -26.42
N ALA A 15 -16.15 22.00 -27.32
CA ALA A 15 -15.66 20.64 -27.13
C ALA A 15 -14.70 20.51 -25.94
N VAL A 16 -13.80 21.48 -25.75
CA VAL A 16 -12.91 21.53 -24.58
C VAL A 16 -13.70 21.74 -23.29
N ALA A 17 -14.68 22.64 -23.28
CA ALA A 17 -15.53 22.87 -22.11
C ALA A 17 -16.33 21.61 -21.73
N LEU A 18 -16.87 20.89 -22.72
CA LEU A 18 -17.56 19.61 -22.51
C LEU A 18 -16.62 18.53 -21.98
N LEU A 19 -15.40 18.42 -22.52
CA LEU A 19 -14.39 17.47 -22.03
C LEU A 19 -13.97 17.76 -20.57
N VAL A 20 -13.74 19.02 -20.22
CA VAL A 20 -13.40 19.42 -18.85
C VAL A 20 -14.58 19.17 -17.90
N TRP A 21 -15.81 19.46 -18.35
CA TRP A 21 -17.01 19.20 -17.57
C TRP A 21 -17.25 17.70 -17.34
N TRP A 22 -17.04 16.88 -18.38
CA TRP A 22 -17.16 15.43 -18.30
C TRP A 22 -16.08 14.81 -17.41
N GLN A 23 -14.84 15.32 -17.46
CA GLN A 23 -13.77 14.93 -16.52
C GLN A 23 -14.11 15.30 -15.07
N ARG A 24 -14.72 16.46 -14.83
CA ARG A 24 -15.16 16.88 -13.48
C ARG A 24 -16.32 16.04 -12.96
N GLN A 25 -17.25 15.62 -13.82
CA GLN A 25 -18.36 14.74 -13.43
C GLN A 25 -17.92 13.28 -13.24
N SER A 26 -16.90 12.85 -13.99
CA SER A 26 -16.29 11.52 -13.85
C SER A 26 -15.34 11.42 -12.66
N ALA A 27 -15.02 12.55 -12.02
CA ALA A 27 -14.31 12.52 -10.75
C ALA A 27 -15.23 11.84 -9.72
N PRO A 28 -14.78 10.74 -9.08
CA PRO A 28 -15.57 10.08 -8.06
C PRO A 28 -15.96 11.10 -7.00
N THR A 29 -17.25 11.37 -6.83
CA THR A 29 -17.76 12.08 -5.66
C THR A 29 -17.53 11.19 -4.47
N ALA A 30 -16.43 11.41 -3.77
CA ALA A 30 -16.15 10.73 -2.51
C ALA A 30 -17.37 10.95 -1.58
N PRO A 31 -17.86 9.89 -0.90
CA PRO A 31 -18.90 10.06 0.10
C PRO A 31 -18.45 11.10 1.14
N PRO A 32 -19.38 11.90 1.71
CA PRO A 32 -19.02 12.90 2.70
C PRO A 32 -18.30 12.20 3.85
N ALA A 33 -17.08 12.68 4.14
CA ALA A 33 -16.32 12.25 5.29
C ALA A 33 -17.19 12.37 6.55
N VAL A 34 -17.32 11.28 7.31
CA VAL A 34 -17.86 11.38 8.67
C VAL A 34 -16.86 12.21 9.45
N ALA A 35 -17.22 13.44 9.79
CA ALA A 35 -16.32 14.35 10.50
C ALA A 35 -16.07 13.81 11.91
N PHE A 36 -15.05 12.98 12.06
CA PHE A 36 -14.51 12.67 13.38
C PHE A 36 -13.93 13.97 13.95
N PRO A 37 -14.19 14.27 15.24
CA PRO A 37 -13.61 15.45 15.85
C PRO A 37 -12.09 15.34 15.77
N ALA A 38 -11.45 16.46 15.44
CA ALA A 38 -10.00 16.54 15.49
C ALA A 38 -9.53 16.18 16.91
N PRO A 39 -8.40 15.46 17.04
CA PRO A 39 -7.80 15.24 18.35
C PRO A 39 -7.44 16.58 19.02
N ALA A 40 -7.38 16.58 20.35
CA ALA A 40 -6.93 17.75 21.09
C ALA A 40 -5.52 18.18 20.64
N PRO A 41 -5.16 19.47 20.70
CA PRO A 41 -3.87 19.95 20.22
C PRO A 41 -2.67 19.30 20.91
N ASP A 42 -2.76 19.04 22.21
CA ASP A 42 -1.72 18.36 23.00
C ASP A 42 -1.52 16.90 22.56
N ALA A 43 -2.62 16.19 22.28
CA ALA A 43 -2.57 14.82 21.77
C ALA A 43 -2.00 14.79 20.34
N SER A 44 -2.38 15.75 19.50
CA SER A 44 -1.84 15.90 18.14
C SER A 44 -0.33 16.11 18.17
N GLN A 45 0.14 17.01 19.04
CA GLN A 45 1.57 17.30 19.19
C GLN A 45 2.35 16.06 19.66
N ARG A 46 1.83 15.32 20.65
CA ARG A 46 2.44 14.06 21.11
C ARG A 46 2.50 13.02 20.00
N ILE A 47 1.41 12.84 19.24
CA ILE A 47 1.39 11.92 18.09
C ILE A 47 2.47 12.33 17.08
N GLU A 48 2.57 13.61 16.73
CA GLU A 48 3.58 14.10 15.78
C GLU A 48 5.02 13.96 16.28
N GLN A 49 5.22 14.04 17.59
CA GLN A 49 6.50 13.70 18.19
C GLN A 49 6.83 12.21 18.01
N TYR A 50 5.90 11.30 18.33
CA TYR A 50 6.10 9.86 18.07
C TYR A 50 6.33 9.55 16.59
N LEU A 51 5.68 10.26 15.67
CA LEU A 51 5.92 10.11 14.22
C LEU A 51 7.36 10.49 13.81
N GLY A 52 7.96 11.47 14.50
CA GLY A 52 9.35 11.86 14.30
C GLY A 52 10.34 10.88 14.91
N ASP A 53 10.05 10.42 16.13
CA ASP A 53 10.98 9.67 16.97
C ASP A 53 10.95 8.15 16.71
N ASP A 54 9.80 7.60 16.33
CA ASP A 54 9.58 6.17 16.12
C ASP A 54 9.18 5.87 14.66
N HIS A 55 10.12 5.26 13.92
CA HIS A 55 9.92 4.85 12.54
C HIS A 55 8.84 3.78 12.38
N ALA A 56 8.72 2.83 13.32
CA ALA A 56 7.73 1.76 13.24
C ALA A 56 6.32 2.32 13.49
N PHE A 57 6.18 3.20 14.46
CA PHE A 57 4.93 3.93 14.70
C PHE A 57 4.53 4.77 13.49
N ARG A 58 5.50 5.47 12.87
CA ARG A 58 5.26 6.22 11.64
C ARG A 58 4.79 5.33 10.50
N ASN A 59 5.38 4.15 10.31
CA ASN A 59 4.98 3.22 9.25
C ASN A 59 3.56 2.69 9.46
N ASP A 60 3.18 2.38 10.70
CA ASP A 60 1.81 1.99 11.04
C ASP A 60 0.80 3.11 10.74
N VAL A 61 1.05 4.32 11.23
CA VAL A 61 0.16 5.46 11.01
C VAL A 61 0.06 5.81 9.53
N LEU A 62 1.18 5.78 8.80
CA LEU A 62 1.19 6.04 7.36
C LEU A 62 0.43 4.97 6.58
N PHE A 63 0.58 3.69 6.94
CA PHE A 63 -0.21 2.61 6.35
C PHE A 63 -1.70 2.86 6.55
N LEU A 64 -2.13 3.20 7.77
CA LEU A 64 -3.53 3.44 8.08
C LEU A 64 -4.07 4.67 7.31
N LEU A 65 -3.31 5.75 7.24
CA LEU A 65 -3.65 6.93 6.44
C LEU A 65 -3.79 6.59 4.96
N ALA A 66 -2.82 5.86 4.39
CA ALA A 66 -2.84 5.45 2.99
C ALA A 66 -4.02 4.52 2.68
N ALA A 67 -4.31 3.57 3.57
CA ALA A 67 -5.45 2.67 3.46
C ALA A 67 -6.79 3.43 3.51
N THR A 68 -7.00 4.26 4.54
CA THR A 68 -8.24 5.05 4.69
C THR A 68 -8.45 6.00 3.51
N LEU A 69 -7.41 6.72 3.10
CA LEU A 69 -7.50 7.66 1.98
C LEU A 69 -7.78 6.93 0.65
N ARG A 70 -7.11 5.80 0.40
CA ARG A 70 -7.32 5.01 -0.82
C ARG A 70 -8.71 4.38 -0.85
N ASP A 71 -9.17 3.78 0.24
CA ASP A 71 -10.49 3.15 0.31
C ASP A 71 -11.61 4.18 0.03
N ARG A 72 -11.43 5.42 0.50
CA ARG A 72 -12.35 6.53 0.20
C ARG A 72 -12.26 7.00 -1.27
N CYS A 73 -11.05 7.13 -1.82
CA CYS A 73 -10.83 7.66 -3.16
C CYS A 73 -11.02 6.63 -4.29
N GLN A 74 -10.88 5.34 -3.99
CA GLN A 74 -11.01 4.22 -4.92
C GLN A 74 -11.81 3.08 -4.26
N PRO A 75 -13.12 3.25 -4.04
CA PRO A 75 -13.93 2.30 -3.27
C PRO A 75 -13.98 0.89 -3.89
N ALA A 76 -13.87 0.76 -5.22
CA ALA A 76 -13.77 -0.54 -5.89
C ALA A 76 -12.50 -1.34 -5.53
N GLN A 77 -11.51 -0.66 -4.94
CA GLN A 77 -10.24 -1.22 -4.50
C GLN A 77 -10.13 -1.27 -2.97
N ALA A 78 -11.23 -1.07 -2.25
CA ALA A 78 -11.25 -1.03 -0.80
C ALA A 78 -10.67 -2.32 -0.17
N GLY A 79 -9.88 -2.14 0.89
CA GLY A 79 -9.26 -3.24 1.63
C GLY A 79 -8.18 -4.01 0.87
N LEU A 80 -7.76 -3.59 -0.32
CA LEU A 80 -6.66 -4.24 -1.05
C LEU A 80 -5.31 -4.09 -0.32
N LEU A 81 -5.03 -2.91 0.25
CA LEU A 81 -3.83 -2.69 1.06
C LEU A 81 -3.83 -3.58 2.30
N ALA A 82 -4.95 -3.66 3.02
CA ALA A 82 -5.09 -4.53 4.19
C ALA A 82 -4.91 -6.02 3.83
N ARG A 83 -5.56 -6.49 2.76
CA ARG A 83 -5.36 -7.86 2.26
C ARG A 83 -3.90 -8.12 1.94
N MET A 84 -3.25 -7.21 1.21
CA MET A 84 -1.85 -7.37 0.85
C MET A 84 -0.92 -7.32 2.07
N ALA A 85 -1.25 -6.51 3.09
CA ALA A 85 -0.49 -6.44 4.33
C ALA A 85 -0.54 -7.78 5.09
N ASN A 86 -1.73 -8.40 5.14
CA ASN A 86 -1.92 -9.74 5.69
C ASN A 86 -1.17 -10.80 4.88
N ARG A 87 -1.23 -10.73 3.54
CA ARG A 87 -0.43 -11.62 2.66
C ARG A 87 1.06 -11.48 2.94
N ALA A 88 1.54 -10.28 3.22
CA ALA A 88 2.94 -10.02 3.50
C ALA A 88 3.34 -10.20 4.97
N SER A 89 2.40 -10.59 5.84
CA SER A 89 2.61 -10.72 7.28
C SER A 89 3.27 -9.46 7.88
N LEU A 90 2.86 -8.29 7.40
CA LEU A 90 3.40 -7.03 7.89
C LEU A 90 2.98 -6.80 9.35
N PRO A 91 3.85 -6.19 10.18
CA PRO A 91 3.58 -5.94 11.59
C PRO A 91 2.67 -4.72 11.80
N VAL A 92 1.64 -4.56 10.94
CA VAL A 92 0.73 -3.42 10.99
C VAL A 92 0.04 -3.38 12.36
N LEU A 93 0.02 -2.19 12.96
CA LEU A 93 -0.52 -1.88 14.29
C LEU A 93 0.35 -2.32 15.47
N ALA A 94 1.49 -2.99 15.25
CA ALA A 94 2.34 -3.45 16.34
C ALA A 94 2.93 -2.27 17.13
N ALA A 95 3.41 -1.24 16.43
CA ALA A 95 3.99 -0.06 17.05
C ALA A 95 2.90 0.87 17.61
N VAL A 96 1.77 1.03 16.91
CA VAL A 96 0.60 1.74 17.47
C VAL A 96 0.16 1.09 18.77
N SER A 97 0.04 -0.25 18.82
CA SER A 97 -0.32 -0.97 20.05
C SER A 97 0.69 -0.79 21.17
N THR A 98 1.99 -0.72 20.83
CA THR A 98 3.05 -0.46 21.81
C THR A 98 2.92 0.94 22.40
N VAL A 99 2.70 1.96 21.56
CA VAL A 99 2.49 3.34 22.00
C VAL A 99 1.24 3.46 22.87
N THR A 100 0.13 2.83 22.49
CA THR A 100 -1.12 2.91 23.28
C THR A 100 -1.07 2.11 24.58
N GLN A 101 -0.23 1.06 24.67
CA GLN A 101 0.05 0.40 25.94
C GLN A 101 0.86 1.30 26.90
N GLN A 102 1.80 2.08 26.36
CA GLN A 102 2.63 3.00 27.15
C GLN A 102 1.88 4.27 27.54
N ASP A 103 1.08 4.82 26.63
CA ASP A 103 0.21 5.98 26.85
C ASP A 103 -1.23 5.67 26.39
N PRO A 104 -2.05 5.06 27.26
CA PRO A 104 -3.45 4.73 26.95
C PRO A 104 -4.31 5.95 26.61
N SER A 105 -3.88 7.16 26.99
CA SER A 105 -4.60 8.38 26.63
C SER A 105 -4.57 8.68 25.13
N LEU A 106 -3.63 8.08 24.40
CA LEU A 106 -3.47 8.27 22.95
C LEU A 106 -4.26 7.26 22.10
N ASP A 107 -4.88 6.24 22.68
CA ASP A 107 -5.61 5.20 21.92
C ASP A 107 -6.65 5.80 20.96
N ARG A 108 -7.66 6.49 21.50
CA ARG A 108 -8.66 7.17 20.68
C ARG A 108 -8.09 8.35 19.85
N PRO A 109 -7.23 9.22 20.41
CA PRO A 109 -6.62 10.31 19.64
C PRO A 109 -5.84 9.87 18.39
N ILE A 110 -5.16 8.72 18.40
CA ILE A 110 -4.44 8.23 17.21
C ILE A 110 -5.41 7.94 16.06
N TYR A 111 -6.51 7.25 16.33
CA TYR A 111 -7.53 7.00 15.29
C TYR A 111 -8.23 8.27 14.83
N GLN A 112 -8.50 9.22 15.74
CA GLN A 112 -9.03 10.54 15.38
C GLN A 112 -8.06 11.34 14.50
N TYR A 113 -6.76 11.30 14.82
CA TYR A 113 -5.71 11.93 14.06
C TYR A 113 -5.64 11.38 12.63
N ILE A 114 -5.63 10.05 12.49
CA ILE A 114 -5.62 9.38 11.18
C ILE A 114 -6.84 9.79 10.36
N GLN A 115 -8.03 9.69 10.94
CA GLN A 115 -9.26 10.01 10.23
C GLN A 115 -9.32 11.49 9.83
N HIS A 116 -9.01 12.41 10.75
CA HIS A 116 -9.00 13.85 10.50
C HIS A 116 -8.04 14.22 9.36
N ARG A 117 -6.84 13.64 9.33
CA ARG A 117 -5.85 13.90 8.26
C ARG A 117 -6.23 13.26 6.93
N ALA A 118 -6.74 12.03 6.94
CA ALA A 118 -7.26 11.40 5.74
C ALA A 118 -8.40 12.24 5.15
N ASP A 119 -9.26 12.79 6.02
CA ASP A 119 -10.39 13.63 5.62
C ASP A 119 -9.96 14.96 5.02
N ALA A 120 -8.95 15.61 5.61
CA ALA A 120 -8.39 16.86 5.12
C ALA A 120 -7.60 16.72 3.80
N THR A 121 -7.16 15.51 3.44
CA THR A 121 -6.37 15.28 2.22
C THR A 121 -7.31 15.02 1.04
N GLN A 122 -7.19 15.77 -0.06
CA GLN A 122 -8.01 15.54 -1.26
C GLN A 122 -7.51 14.32 -2.05
N CYS A 123 -8.43 13.63 -2.73
CA CYS A 123 -8.07 12.53 -3.63
C CYS A 123 -7.11 13.00 -4.74
N GLY A 124 -6.05 12.23 -4.98
CA GLY A 124 -5.02 12.55 -5.97
C GLY A 124 -3.97 13.56 -5.51
N GLN A 125 -4.09 14.14 -4.31
CA GLN A 125 -3.04 14.95 -3.71
C GLN A 125 -2.08 14.07 -2.87
N PRO A 126 -0.78 14.38 -2.85
CA PRO A 126 0.16 13.73 -1.95
C PRO A 126 -0.26 13.92 -0.49
N LEU A 127 -0.21 12.86 0.29
CA LEU A 127 -0.39 12.91 1.74
C LEU A 127 0.85 13.56 2.35
N GLN A 128 0.65 14.63 3.11
CA GLN A 128 1.71 15.21 3.92
C GLN A 128 1.83 14.44 5.22
N MET A 129 2.99 13.84 5.49
CA MET A 129 3.26 13.07 6.69
C MET A 129 4.26 13.82 7.59
N PRO A 130 3.94 14.16 8.85
CA PRO A 130 4.89 14.82 9.74
C PRO A 130 6.06 13.91 10.08
N LEU A 131 7.25 14.50 10.21
CA LEU A 131 8.49 13.85 10.60
C LEU A 131 9.08 14.46 11.90
N GLY A 132 8.29 15.23 12.65
CA GLY A 132 8.73 16.00 13.80
C GLY A 132 9.55 17.24 13.44
N GLY A 133 9.47 18.27 14.29
CA GLY A 133 10.24 19.51 14.14
C GLY A 133 9.96 20.27 12.84
N GLU A 134 8.69 20.54 12.55
CA GLU A 134 8.19 21.23 11.34
C GLU A 134 8.50 20.56 9.99
N ARG A 135 9.17 19.40 9.99
CA ARG A 135 9.46 18.65 8.76
C ARG A 135 8.26 17.79 8.36
N SER A 136 8.03 17.70 7.05
CA SER A 136 7.05 16.79 6.46
C SER A 136 7.65 16.00 5.29
N MET A 137 7.05 14.85 5.04
CA MET A 137 7.29 13.99 3.89
C MET A 137 6.03 13.95 3.03
N ALA A 138 6.15 14.30 1.76
CA ALA A 138 5.06 14.10 0.80
C ALA A 138 5.06 12.64 0.32
N VAL A 139 3.92 11.98 0.46
CA VAL A 139 3.73 10.58 0.04
C VAL A 139 2.64 10.51 -1.02
N ASP A 140 3.01 10.10 -2.23
CA ASP A 140 2.05 9.77 -3.28
C ASP A 140 1.39 8.41 -2.93
N ILE A 141 0.09 8.44 -2.65
CA ILE A 141 -0.66 7.24 -2.22
C ILE A 141 -0.85 6.23 -3.34
N GLU A 142 -0.93 6.66 -4.60
CA GLU A 142 -0.99 5.74 -5.73
C GLU A 142 0.37 5.06 -5.94
N GLN A 143 1.45 5.82 -5.80
CA GLN A 143 2.80 5.25 -5.81
C GLN A 143 3.04 4.30 -4.63
N TYR A 144 2.60 4.68 -3.43
CA TYR A 144 2.66 3.84 -2.25
C TYR A 144 1.93 2.52 -2.49
N ALA A 145 0.72 2.54 -3.05
CA ALA A 145 -0.07 1.35 -3.35
C ALA A 145 0.54 0.47 -4.46
N ARG A 146 1.13 1.08 -5.50
CA ARG A 146 1.84 0.35 -6.56
C ARG A 146 3.05 -0.40 -6.01
N THR A 147 3.79 0.22 -5.10
CA THR A 147 5.02 -0.35 -4.53
C THR A 147 4.81 -1.18 -3.25
N PHE A 148 3.59 -1.20 -2.71
CA PHE A 148 3.21 -2.00 -1.55
C PHE A 148 3.40 -3.49 -1.82
N PRO A 149 3.93 -4.32 -0.91
CA PRO A 149 4.11 -4.08 0.52
C PRO A 149 5.46 -3.48 0.92
N ASP A 150 6.44 -3.36 0.02
CA ASP A 150 7.74 -2.77 0.33
C ASP A 150 7.64 -1.31 0.81
N SER A 151 6.66 -0.56 0.29
CA SER A 151 6.42 0.84 0.68
C SER A 151 6.00 1.02 2.14
N TYR A 152 5.60 -0.05 2.84
CA TYR A 152 5.42 -0.02 4.28
C TYR A 152 6.72 0.37 5.01
N PHE A 153 7.88 -0.09 4.50
CA PHE A 153 9.19 0.21 5.08
C PHE A 153 9.90 1.38 4.36
N ASP A 154 9.60 1.61 3.09
CA ASP A 154 10.15 2.70 2.27
C ASP A 154 9.03 3.47 1.55
N PRO A 155 8.37 4.43 2.22
CA PRO A 155 7.18 5.08 1.67
C PRO A 155 7.43 5.97 0.45
N GLN A 156 8.68 6.32 0.16
CA GLN A 156 9.07 7.14 -1.00
C GLN A 156 9.55 6.28 -2.18
N ARG A 157 9.41 4.95 -2.09
CA ARG A 157 9.85 4.04 -3.13
C ARG A 157 9.23 4.40 -4.49
N SER A 158 10.09 4.70 -5.46
CA SER A 158 9.67 5.12 -6.80
C SER A 158 9.51 3.96 -7.79
N SER A 159 10.15 2.82 -7.53
CA SER A 159 10.13 1.65 -8.42
C SER A 159 9.24 0.53 -7.90
N GLU A 160 8.40 -0.02 -8.76
CA GLU A 160 7.64 -1.24 -8.46
C GLU A 160 8.58 -2.42 -8.17
N PRO A 161 8.26 -3.26 -7.16
CA PRO A 161 9.03 -4.47 -6.89
C PRO A 161 9.04 -5.39 -8.13
N ARG A 162 10.24 -5.68 -8.63
CA ARG A 162 10.43 -6.46 -9.87
C ARG A 162 9.80 -7.84 -9.81
N ASP A 163 9.74 -8.43 -8.61
CA ASP A 163 9.20 -9.76 -8.44
C ASP A 163 7.73 -9.81 -8.87
N PHE A 164 6.97 -8.74 -8.69
CA PHE A 164 5.56 -8.65 -9.08
C PHE A 164 5.32 -8.55 -10.59
N GLY A 165 6.34 -8.29 -11.41
CA GLY A 165 6.21 -8.36 -12.88
C GLY A 165 5.10 -7.47 -13.48
N GLY A 166 4.81 -6.33 -12.87
CA GLY A 166 3.74 -5.41 -13.33
C GLY A 166 2.32 -5.82 -12.95
N LEU A 167 2.15 -6.81 -12.07
CA LEU A 167 0.83 -7.18 -11.55
C LEU A 167 0.22 -6.04 -10.72
N SER A 168 -1.06 -5.78 -10.95
CA SER A 168 -1.81 -4.76 -10.20
C SER A 168 -1.91 -5.11 -8.72
N LEU A 169 -2.15 -4.13 -7.86
CA LEU A 169 -2.40 -4.39 -6.42
C LEU A 169 -3.56 -5.39 -6.22
N GLN A 170 -4.59 -5.34 -7.07
CA GLN A 170 -5.72 -6.28 -7.01
C GLN A 170 -5.28 -7.72 -7.28
N GLN A 171 -4.49 -7.95 -8.33
CA GLN A 171 -3.96 -9.27 -8.67
C GLN A 171 -3.04 -9.79 -7.57
N ARG A 172 -2.19 -8.92 -7.01
CA ARG A 172 -1.26 -9.29 -5.93
C ARG A 172 -2.00 -9.64 -4.64
N ALA A 173 -2.94 -8.80 -4.21
CA ALA A 173 -3.73 -9.07 -2.99
C ALA A 173 -4.60 -10.34 -3.12
N GLY A 174 -5.07 -10.63 -4.35
CA GLY A 174 -5.84 -11.84 -4.67
C GLY A 174 -5.02 -13.12 -4.76
N ASN A 175 -3.70 -13.03 -4.92
CA ASN A 175 -2.83 -14.19 -5.07
C ASN A 175 -2.45 -14.79 -3.70
N ALA A 176 -2.95 -15.99 -3.42
CA ALA A 176 -2.69 -16.66 -2.16
C ALA A 176 -1.21 -17.02 -1.94
N CYS A 177 -0.48 -17.31 -3.01
CA CYS A 177 0.94 -17.65 -2.94
C CYS A 177 1.81 -16.53 -2.38
N ASN A 178 1.33 -15.27 -2.37
CA ASN A 178 2.06 -14.19 -1.70
C ASN A 178 2.23 -14.46 -0.19
N SER A 179 1.27 -15.13 0.47
CA SER A 179 1.43 -15.57 1.88
C SER A 179 2.62 -16.49 2.07
N VAL A 180 2.79 -17.46 1.18
CA VAL A 180 3.93 -18.40 1.21
C VAL A 180 5.24 -17.63 1.00
N VAL A 181 5.30 -16.81 -0.04
CA VAL A 181 6.47 -16.02 -0.43
C VAL A 181 6.98 -15.18 0.74
N TYR A 182 6.09 -14.43 1.39
CA TYR A 182 6.48 -13.54 2.49
C TYR A 182 6.71 -14.27 3.82
N SER A 183 6.16 -15.47 3.99
CA SER A 183 6.48 -16.31 5.16
C SER A 183 7.91 -16.84 5.11
N VAL A 184 8.41 -17.17 3.91
CA VAL A 184 9.75 -17.76 3.75
C VAL A 184 10.83 -16.75 3.38
N LEU A 185 10.45 -15.61 2.81
CA LEU A 185 11.35 -14.50 2.44
C LEU A 185 10.73 -13.17 2.90
N PRO A 186 10.67 -12.91 4.22
CA PRO A 186 9.97 -11.75 4.80
C PRO A 186 10.51 -10.41 4.31
N LEU A 187 9.70 -9.37 4.46
CA LEU A 187 10.10 -7.98 4.18
C LEU A 187 10.82 -7.36 5.39
N GLY A 188 11.61 -6.30 5.14
CA GLY A 188 12.29 -5.52 6.17
C GLY A 188 13.69 -6.01 6.55
N GLY A 189 14.44 -5.15 7.26
CA GLY A 189 15.63 -5.51 8.04
C GLY A 189 16.85 -6.06 7.30
N SER A 190 16.93 -5.93 5.98
CA SER A 190 17.96 -6.60 5.17
C SER A 190 18.78 -5.63 4.32
N ASP A 191 20.04 -5.98 4.15
CA ASP A 191 21.02 -5.23 3.37
C ASP A 191 20.51 -4.98 1.94
N TRP A 192 20.60 -3.74 1.47
CA TRP A 192 20.20 -3.35 0.12
C TRP A 192 20.88 -4.21 -0.95
N ARG A 193 22.08 -4.74 -0.67
CA ARG A 193 22.82 -5.67 -1.54
C ARG A 193 22.06 -6.96 -1.84
N CYS A 194 21.21 -7.40 -0.91
CA CYS A 194 20.42 -8.63 -1.05
C CYS A 194 19.05 -8.41 -1.71
N SER A 195 18.65 -7.15 -1.94
CA SER A 195 17.30 -6.80 -2.43
C SER A 195 16.94 -7.50 -3.75
N SER A 196 17.82 -7.46 -4.76
CA SER A 196 17.56 -8.08 -6.06
C SER A 196 17.55 -9.61 -5.98
N LEU A 197 18.41 -10.21 -5.16
CA LEU A 197 18.46 -11.67 -4.99
C LEU A 197 17.18 -12.17 -4.33
N ARG A 198 16.73 -11.50 -3.27
CA ARG A 198 15.45 -11.81 -2.60
C ARG A 198 14.26 -11.60 -3.52
N ALA A 199 14.23 -10.52 -4.30
CA ALA A 199 13.16 -10.31 -5.29
C ALA A 199 13.08 -11.46 -6.30
N ASN A 200 14.21 -11.90 -6.85
CA ASN A 200 14.25 -13.04 -7.77
C ASN A 200 13.80 -14.34 -7.08
N ALA A 201 14.25 -14.59 -5.85
CA ALA A 201 13.83 -15.77 -5.08
C ALA A 201 12.33 -15.75 -4.74
N ARG A 202 11.77 -14.59 -4.38
CA ARG A 202 10.32 -14.42 -4.16
C ARG A 202 9.52 -14.71 -5.42
N SER A 203 9.96 -14.19 -6.56
CA SER A 203 9.33 -14.48 -7.86
C SER A 203 9.34 -15.99 -8.15
N ARG A 204 10.47 -16.66 -7.91
CA ARG A 204 10.60 -18.12 -8.07
C ARG A 204 9.70 -18.91 -7.12
N VAL A 205 9.68 -18.57 -5.83
CA VAL A 205 8.83 -19.23 -4.82
C VAL A 205 7.35 -19.06 -5.17
N ARG A 206 6.94 -17.88 -5.64
CA ARG A 206 5.57 -17.64 -6.13
C ARG A 206 5.25 -18.58 -7.30
N GLY A 207 6.12 -18.65 -8.30
CA GLY A 207 5.94 -19.55 -9.45
C GLY A 207 5.77 -21.01 -9.03
N LEU A 208 6.62 -21.50 -8.11
CA LEU A 208 6.52 -22.86 -7.58
C LEU A 208 5.16 -23.13 -6.90
N CYS A 209 4.69 -22.19 -6.09
CA CYS A 209 3.38 -22.30 -5.45
C CYS A 209 2.22 -22.27 -6.45
N GLU A 210 2.28 -21.39 -7.45
CA GLU A 210 1.24 -21.31 -8.47
C GLU A 210 1.19 -22.54 -9.38
N ASP A 211 2.36 -23.09 -9.74
CA ASP A 211 2.47 -24.32 -10.52
C ASP A 211 1.85 -25.49 -9.74
N GLU A 212 2.11 -25.57 -8.44
CA GLU A 212 1.55 -26.59 -7.57
C GLU A 212 0.03 -26.44 -7.38
N LEU A 213 -0.47 -25.21 -7.19
CA LEU A 213 -1.92 -24.94 -7.18
C LEU A 213 -2.57 -25.39 -8.49
N ARG A 214 -1.96 -25.08 -9.65
CA ARG A 214 -2.46 -25.52 -10.94
C ARG A 214 -2.46 -27.03 -11.07
N ARG A 215 -1.44 -27.71 -10.55
CA ARG A 215 -1.33 -29.17 -10.55
C ARG A 215 -2.42 -29.85 -9.71
N GLN A 216 -2.74 -29.29 -8.54
CA GLN A 216 -3.68 -29.89 -7.58
C GLN A 216 -5.13 -29.51 -7.86
N HIS A 217 -5.39 -28.27 -8.29
CA HIS A 217 -6.75 -27.72 -8.40
C HIS A 217 -7.12 -27.26 -9.82
N GLY A 218 -6.26 -27.45 -10.81
CA GLY A 218 -6.51 -27.02 -12.19
C GLY A 218 -6.46 -25.50 -12.42
N GLY A 219 -6.06 -24.72 -11.40
CA GLY A 219 -5.95 -23.26 -11.48
C GLY A 219 -5.23 -22.67 -10.26
N THR A 220 -5.01 -21.34 -10.27
CA THR A 220 -4.31 -20.62 -9.18
C THR A 220 -5.25 -20.06 -8.10
N GLY A 221 -6.56 -20.24 -8.27
CA GLY A 221 -7.58 -19.77 -7.32
C GLY A 221 -7.95 -20.77 -6.22
N GLY A 222 -7.26 -21.92 -6.16
CA GLY A 222 -7.48 -22.95 -5.15
C GLY A 222 -6.99 -22.55 -3.76
N GLU A 223 -7.38 -23.32 -2.75
CA GLU A 223 -6.92 -23.13 -1.37
C GLU A 223 -5.47 -23.59 -1.20
N LEU A 224 -4.72 -22.94 -0.32
CA LEU A 224 -3.38 -23.40 0.08
C LEU A 224 -3.52 -24.51 1.13
N ASP A 225 -3.91 -25.70 0.68
CA ASP A 225 -4.07 -26.86 1.54
C ASP A 225 -2.74 -27.58 1.83
N MET A 226 -2.81 -28.63 2.65
CA MET A 226 -1.66 -29.43 3.01
C MET A 226 -1.01 -30.13 1.81
N ALA A 227 -1.78 -30.52 0.78
CA ALA A 227 -1.25 -31.21 -0.38
C ALA A 227 -0.42 -30.26 -1.25
N VAL A 228 -0.89 -29.02 -1.45
CA VAL A 228 -0.14 -27.95 -2.10
C VAL A 228 1.12 -27.64 -1.31
N GLY A 229 1.01 -27.52 0.03
CA GLY A 229 2.14 -27.30 0.93
C GLY A 229 3.24 -28.35 0.79
N GLN A 230 2.87 -29.62 0.85
CA GLN A 230 3.80 -30.75 0.71
C GLN A 230 4.42 -30.82 -0.69
N GLY A 231 3.62 -30.58 -1.74
CA GLY A 231 4.09 -30.66 -3.12
C GLY A 231 5.17 -29.63 -3.47
N MET A 232 5.10 -28.43 -2.90
CA MET A 232 6.09 -27.36 -3.17
C MET A 232 7.27 -27.32 -2.17
N GLN A 233 7.17 -27.97 -1.00
CA GLN A 233 8.10 -27.79 0.13
C GLN A 233 9.57 -27.93 -0.28
N GLY A 234 9.94 -29.03 -0.94
CA GLY A 234 11.34 -29.30 -1.32
C GLY A 234 11.90 -28.26 -2.29
N ALA A 235 11.08 -27.81 -3.25
CA ALA A 235 11.47 -26.82 -4.24
C ALA A 235 11.63 -25.42 -3.61
N VAL A 236 10.75 -25.05 -2.67
CA VAL A 236 10.83 -23.78 -1.92
C VAL A 236 12.09 -23.75 -1.05
N VAL A 237 12.37 -24.82 -0.29
CA VAL A 237 13.59 -24.92 0.53
C VAL A 237 14.84 -24.80 -0.33
N SER A 238 14.87 -25.48 -1.48
CA SER A 238 15.98 -25.38 -2.44
C SER A 238 16.16 -23.96 -2.99
N ALA A 239 15.06 -23.27 -3.31
CA ALA A 239 15.11 -21.89 -3.79
C ALA A 239 15.68 -20.91 -2.75
N ILE A 240 15.34 -21.10 -1.46
CA ILE A 240 15.87 -20.28 -0.36
C ILE A 240 17.33 -20.62 -0.08
N ALA A 241 17.69 -21.90 -0.06
CA ALA A 241 19.07 -22.34 0.16
C ALA A 241 20.05 -21.84 -0.92
N ALA A 242 19.56 -21.55 -2.12
CA ALA A 242 20.35 -20.95 -3.20
C ALA A 242 20.76 -19.49 -2.93
N LEU A 243 20.12 -18.80 -1.98
CA LEU A 243 20.54 -17.46 -1.56
C LEU A 243 21.81 -17.54 -0.69
N PRO A 244 22.73 -16.56 -0.80
CA PRO A 244 23.80 -16.36 0.19
C PRO A 244 23.22 -16.29 1.61
N GLN A 245 23.94 -16.80 2.62
CA GLN A 245 23.45 -16.83 4.00
C GLN A 245 22.99 -15.46 4.50
N ASP A 246 23.75 -14.41 4.19
CA ASP A 246 23.44 -13.02 4.57
C ASP A 246 22.18 -12.46 3.86
N CYS A 247 21.70 -13.14 2.81
CA CYS A 247 20.54 -12.73 2.01
C CYS A 247 19.30 -13.61 2.23
N ARG A 248 19.39 -14.68 3.01
CA ARG A 248 18.27 -15.57 3.33
C ARG A 248 17.22 -14.87 4.19
#